data_AF-A0A8I0FBJ4-F1
#
_entry.id   AF-A0A8I0FBJ4-F1
#
_cell.length_a   1.000
_cell.length_b   1.000
_cell.length_c   1.000
_cell.angle_alpha   90.00
_cell.angle_beta   90.00
_cell.angle_gamma   90.00
#
_symmetry.space_group_name_H-M   'P 1'
#
loop_
_entity.id
_entity.type
_entity.pdbx_description
1 polymer ?
#
loop_
_entity_poly.entity_id
_entity_poly.type
_entity_poly.pdbx_seq_one_letter_code
_entity_poly.pdbx_strand_id
1 'polypeptide(L)'
;TITKTDGTTYTPVNTVSGALTNLNNEVVKPITFAGNTGSSANNLGTTLNITGGGSTAGTYSGNNLKTAVTGNTVNIQMADAPVFSGTVTAGNLTTGGSLNVTGASNLNGGANLNNQKITNLAAGTISSTSTDAVNGSQLNTTNQNVTTAQNTANTAVTNAAAAQNTANTAVTNA
;
A
#
# COMPACT_ATOMS: atom_id res chain seq x y z
N THR A 1 19.78 46.29 -34.89
CA THR A 1 20.41 45.52 -33.81
C THR A 1 19.73 44.18 -33.71
N ILE A 2 20.48 43.08 -33.62
CA ILE A 2 19.90 41.74 -33.46
C ILE A 2 19.89 41.40 -31.97
N THR A 3 18.71 41.02 -31.47
CA THR A 3 18.54 40.48 -30.11
C THR A 3 18.80 38.97 -30.15
N LYS A 4 19.66 38.49 -29.27
CA LYS A 4 19.97 37.08 -29.06
C LYS A 4 18.79 36.37 -28.40
N THR A 5 18.78 35.04 -28.46
CA THR A 5 17.75 34.18 -27.84
C THR A 5 17.72 34.28 -26.32
N ASP A 6 18.81 34.73 -25.69
CA ASP A 6 18.90 35.03 -24.25
C ASP A 6 18.42 36.44 -23.86
N GLY A 7 17.97 37.25 -24.83
CA GLY A 7 17.49 38.61 -24.61
C GLY A 7 18.58 39.71 -24.65
N THR A 8 19.87 39.36 -24.68
CA THR A 8 20.96 40.34 -24.88
C THR A 8 21.10 40.72 -26.36
N THR A 9 21.91 41.73 -26.72
CA THR A 9 22.08 42.16 -28.12
C THR A 9 23.46 41.87 -28.68
N TYR A 10 23.55 41.73 -30.00
CA TYR A 10 24.82 41.82 -30.73
C TYR A 10 25.19 43.28 -31.00
N THR A 11 26.49 43.55 -31.07
CA THR A 11 27.01 44.82 -31.58
C THR A 11 26.44 45.08 -32.99
N PRO A 12 26.03 46.32 -33.30
CA PRO A 12 25.55 46.67 -34.63
C PRO A 12 26.60 46.37 -35.72
N VAL A 13 26.13 45.79 -36.82
CA VAL A 13 26.92 45.49 -38.02
C VAL A 13 26.28 46.17 -39.22
N ASN A 14 27.09 46.64 -40.18
CA ASN A 14 26.64 47.38 -41.36
C ASN A 14 26.75 46.57 -42.66
N THR A 15 27.02 45.27 -42.57
CA THR A 15 27.08 44.37 -43.72
C THR A 15 26.01 43.29 -43.62
N VAL A 16 25.47 42.89 -44.77
CA VAL A 16 24.52 41.77 -44.88
C VAL A 16 25.15 40.50 -44.31
N SER A 17 26.40 40.21 -44.66
CA SER A 17 27.13 39.05 -44.14
C SER A 17 27.21 39.05 -42.62
N GLY A 18 27.52 40.19 -41.98
CA GLY A 18 27.58 40.27 -40.51
C GLY A 18 26.22 40.03 -39.86
N ALA A 19 25.15 40.59 -40.45
CA ALA A 19 23.79 40.37 -39.97
C ALA A 19 23.37 38.89 -40.08
N LEU A 20 23.70 38.24 -41.19
CA LEU A 20 23.42 36.82 -41.40
C LEU A 20 24.22 35.92 -40.45
N THR A 21 25.49 36.23 -40.18
CA THR A 21 26.30 35.48 -39.20
C THR A 21 25.70 35.57 -37.81
N ASN A 22 25.30 36.76 -37.37
CA ASN A 22 24.65 36.95 -36.07
C ASN A 22 23.33 36.17 -35.97
N LEU A 23 22.51 36.17 -37.02
CA LEU A 23 21.29 35.36 -37.08
C LEU A 23 21.60 33.87 -37.02
N ASN A 24 22.56 33.40 -37.81
CA ASN A 24 22.96 32.00 -37.85
C ASN A 24 23.42 31.50 -36.48
N ASN A 25 24.23 32.30 -35.77
CA ASN A 25 24.69 31.95 -34.42
C ASN A 25 23.56 31.74 -33.43
N GLU A 26 22.44 32.45 -33.57
CA GLU A 26 21.27 32.28 -32.70
C GLU A 26 20.41 31.08 -33.11
N VAL A 27 20.22 30.86 -34.42
CA VAL A 27 19.39 29.77 -34.94
C VAL A 27 20.00 28.39 -34.65
N VAL A 28 21.32 28.29 -34.58
CA VAL A 28 22.01 27.02 -34.26
C VAL A 28 22.20 26.78 -32.76
N LYS A 29 21.82 27.72 -31.88
CA LYS A 29 21.86 27.47 -30.44
C LYS A 29 20.84 26.39 -30.06
N PRO A 30 21.21 25.41 -29.23
CA PRO A 30 20.27 24.42 -28.75
C PRO A 30 19.26 25.05 -27.77
N ILE A 31 18.08 24.45 -27.71
CA ILE A 31 17.20 24.55 -26.57
C ILE A 31 17.66 23.51 -25.54
N THR A 32 18.03 23.97 -24.35
CA THR A 32 18.49 23.10 -23.26
C THR A 32 17.36 22.80 -22.29
N PHE A 33 17.07 21.52 -22.09
CA PHE A 33 16.14 21.01 -21.09
C PHE A 33 16.93 20.40 -19.93
N ALA A 34 16.65 20.81 -18.69
CA ALA A 34 17.26 20.24 -17.49
C ALA A 34 16.23 19.42 -16.72
N GLY A 35 16.63 18.22 -16.26
CA GLY A 35 15.83 17.42 -15.33
C GLY A 35 16.26 17.63 -13.88
N ASN A 36 15.63 16.91 -12.94
CA ASN A 36 16.14 16.80 -11.57
C ASN A 36 17.58 16.26 -11.54
N THR A 37 17.94 15.46 -12.55
CA THR A 37 19.31 15.07 -12.87
C THR A 37 19.54 15.20 -14.38
N GLY A 38 20.74 15.60 -14.78
CA GLY A 38 21.15 15.70 -16.20
C GLY A 38 20.48 16.83 -16.99
N SER A 39 20.93 16.98 -18.24
CA SER A 39 20.37 17.93 -19.21
C SER A 39 20.50 17.40 -20.64
N SER A 40 19.69 17.95 -21.54
CA SER A 40 19.71 17.65 -22.97
C SER A 40 19.66 18.96 -23.75
N ALA A 41 20.59 19.13 -24.68
CA ALA A 41 20.66 20.26 -25.59
C ALA A 41 20.19 19.81 -26.98
N ASN A 42 19.09 20.37 -27.48
CA ASN A 42 18.47 19.96 -28.74
C ASN A 42 18.47 21.12 -29.72
N ASN A 43 19.06 20.91 -30.89
CA ASN A 43 19.06 21.92 -31.95
C ASN A 43 17.71 21.93 -32.67
N LEU A 44 17.38 23.05 -33.32
CA LEU A 44 16.23 23.09 -34.22
C LEU A 44 16.36 22.01 -35.30
N GLY A 45 15.26 21.29 -35.54
CA GLY A 45 15.21 20.18 -36.50
C GLY A 45 15.58 18.81 -35.92
N THR A 46 16.01 18.71 -34.66
CA THR A 46 16.21 17.41 -33.98
C THR A 46 14.95 16.97 -33.22
N THR A 47 14.87 15.67 -32.89
CA THR A 47 13.78 15.11 -32.08
C THR A 47 14.21 15.01 -30.62
N LEU A 48 13.43 15.61 -29.71
CA LEU A 48 13.49 15.31 -28.29
C LEU A 48 12.49 14.19 -27.96
N ASN A 49 12.98 13.07 -27.46
CA ASN A 49 12.14 11.97 -27.02
C ASN A 49 11.69 12.18 -25.58
N ILE A 50 10.38 12.09 -25.32
CA ILE A 50 9.79 12.04 -23.98
C ILE A 50 9.15 10.66 -23.86
N THR A 51 9.75 9.76 -23.09
CA THR A 51 9.39 8.32 -23.07
C THR A 51 9.01 7.82 -21.69
N GLY A 52 8.02 6.93 -21.62
CA GLY A 52 7.89 5.95 -20.54
C GLY A 52 8.96 4.84 -20.66
N GLY A 53 9.33 4.20 -19.55
CA GLY A 53 10.57 3.39 -19.45
C GLY A 53 10.49 1.90 -19.80
N GLY A 54 9.77 1.48 -20.85
CA GLY A 54 9.75 0.05 -21.23
C GLY A 54 10.70 -0.27 -22.40
N SER A 55 11.95 -0.70 -22.16
CA SER A 55 12.82 -1.24 -23.24
C SER A 55 14.01 -2.19 -22.87
N THR A 56 14.00 -2.92 -21.72
CA THR A 56 15.07 -3.86 -21.16
C THR A 56 16.05 -3.18 -20.15
N ALA A 57 16.83 -3.82 -19.26
CA ALA A 57 16.51 -4.71 -18.11
C ALA A 57 16.96 -4.04 -16.77
N GLY A 58 16.13 -4.17 -15.71
CA GLY A 58 16.23 -3.53 -14.38
C GLY A 58 14.81 -3.20 -13.84
N THR A 59 14.59 -3.13 -12.53
CA THR A 59 13.22 -3.06 -11.96
C THR A 59 12.69 -1.62 -11.85
N TYR A 60 12.13 -1.11 -12.95
CA TYR A 60 11.36 0.15 -12.98
C TYR A 60 9.97 -0.15 -13.56
N SER A 61 8.91 0.52 -13.10
CA SER A 61 7.59 0.45 -13.76
C SER A 61 7.50 1.48 -14.88
N GLY A 62 8.36 1.37 -15.90
CA GLY A 62 8.17 2.11 -17.15
C GLY A 62 6.84 1.78 -17.83
N ASN A 63 6.26 0.62 -17.47
CA ASN A 63 4.93 0.16 -17.85
C ASN A 63 3.81 1.07 -17.36
N ASN A 64 4.02 1.77 -16.24
CA ASN A 64 2.96 2.56 -15.63
C ASN A 64 2.80 3.92 -16.30
N LEU A 65 3.79 4.45 -17.04
CA LEU A 65 3.70 5.74 -17.71
C LEU A 65 3.75 5.60 -19.24
N LYS A 66 2.74 6.16 -19.91
CA LYS A 66 2.67 6.26 -21.37
C LYS A 66 2.82 7.71 -21.79
N THR A 67 3.67 7.95 -22.78
CA THR A 67 3.80 9.25 -23.45
C THR A 67 3.24 9.13 -24.87
N ALA A 68 2.42 10.09 -25.30
CA ALA A 68 1.82 10.09 -26.64
C ALA A 68 1.57 11.51 -27.14
N VAL A 69 1.82 11.76 -28.42
CA VAL A 69 1.50 13.04 -29.05
C VAL A 69 0.13 12.95 -29.72
N THR A 70 -0.78 13.84 -29.37
CA THR A 70 -2.08 14.00 -30.03
C THR A 70 -2.22 15.45 -30.46
N GLY A 71 -2.18 15.72 -31.77
CA GLY A 71 -2.11 17.09 -32.29
C GLY A 71 -0.86 17.81 -31.79
N ASN A 72 -1.05 18.93 -31.09
CA ASN A 72 0.02 19.76 -30.54
C ASN A 72 0.31 19.48 -29.04
N THR A 73 -0.26 18.43 -28.46
CA THR A 73 -0.12 18.11 -27.03
C THR A 73 0.69 16.83 -26.83
N VAL A 74 1.66 16.88 -25.92
CA VAL A 74 2.32 15.70 -25.35
C VAL A 74 1.50 15.24 -24.15
N ASN A 75 0.80 14.12 -24.28
CA ASN A 75 0.07 13.47 -23.20
C ASN A 75 1.03 12.58 -22.40
N ILE A 76 1.01 12.73 -21.08
CA ILE A 76 1.69 11.84 -20.14
C ILE A 76 0.60 11.20 -19.27
N GLN A 77 0.45 9.89 -19.38
CA GLN A 77 -0.68 9.14 -18.81
C GLN A 77 -0.17 8.01 -17.92
N MET A 78 -0.93 7.67 -16.89
CA MET A 78 -0.69 6.48 -16.07
C MET A 78 -1.53 5.30 -16.58
N ALA A 79 -1.07 4.07 -16.40
CA ALA A 79 -1.88 2.87 -16.61
C ALA A 79 -3.07 2.83 -15.64
N ASP A 80 -4.23 2.36 -16.10
CA ASP A 80 -5.43 2.22 -15.26
C ASP A 80 -5.23 1.22 -14.11
N ALA A 81 -4.38 0.20 -14.33
CA ALA A 81 -3.96 -0.78 -13.33
C ALA A 81 -2.43 -0.74 -13.20
N PRO A 82 -1.87 0.22 -12.46
CA PRO A 82 -0.43 0.33 -12.32
C PRO A 82 0.12 -0.88 -11.54
N VAL A 83 1.24 -1.43 -12.01
CA VAL A 83 1.93 -2.54 -11.36
C VAL A 83 3.20 -2.03 -10.70
N PHE A 84 3.34 -2.31 -9.41
CA PHE A 84 4.55 -2.02 -8.64
C PHE A 84 5.20 -3.34 -8.24
N SER A 85 6.40 -3.60 -8.76
CA SER A 85 7.17 -4.80 -8.47
C SER A 85 7.91 -4.75 -7.13
N GLY A 86 7.99 -3.57 -6.52
CA GLY A 86 8.58 -3.33 -5.21
C GLY A 86 7.54 -3.00 -4.15
N THR A 87 8.03 -2.53 -3.01
CA THR A 87 7.17 -2.06 -1.92
C THR A 87 6.57 -0.70 -2.25
N VAL A 88 5.28 -0.54 -1.98
CA VAL A 88 4.62 0.77 -1.97
C VAL A 88 4.54 1.26 -0.53
N THR A 89 5.20 2.38 -0.24
CA THR A 89 5.11 3.04 1.07
C THR A 89 4.02 4.10 1.01
N ALA A 90 2.96 3.93 1.78
CA ALA A 90 1.89 4.90 1.94
C ALA A 90 1.74 5.26 3.43
N GLY A 91 1.83 6.55 3.76
CA GLY A 91 1.67 7.01 5.15
C GLY A 91 0.28 6.70 5.72
N ASN A 92 -0.74 6.77 4.86
CA ASN A 92 -2.10 6.29 5.12
C ASN A 92 -2.63 5.62 3.86
N LEU A 93 -3.34 4.49 4.01
CA LEU A 93 -4.00 3.80 2.90
C LEU A 93 -5.47 3.56 3.25
N THR A 94 -6.36 4.14 2.46
CA THR A 94 -7.81 3.88 2.54
C THR A 94 -8.24 3.22 1.24
N THR A 95 -8.84 2.03 1.32
CA THR A 95 -9.40 1.34 0.16
C THR A 95 -10.92 1.51 0.15
N GLY A 96 -11.49 1.87 -1.01
CA GLY A 96 -12.95 1.97 -1.18
C GLY A 96 -13.68 0.62 -1.23
N GLY A 97 -12.94 -0.49 -1.15
CA GLY A 97 -13.45 -1.85 -1.20
C GLY A 97 -12.51 -2.82 -0.46
N SER A 98 -12.51 -4.07 -0.89
CA SER A 98 -11.69 -5.12 -0.27
C SER A 98 -10.20 -4.94 -0.53
N LEU A 99 -9.39 -5.18 0.50
CA LEU A 99 -7.95 -5.38 0.38
C LEU A 99 -7.67 -6.89 0.38
N ASN A 100 -7.14 -7.41 -0.73
CA ASN A 100 -6.71 -8.80 -0.82
C ASN A 100 -5.20 -8.90 -0.60
N VAL A 101 -4.79 -9.65 0.42
CA VAL A 101 -3.37 -9.91 0.72
C VAL A 101 -3.12 -11.40 0.53
N THR A 102 -2.34 -11.75 -0.49
CA THR A 102 -2.02 -13.15 -0.82
C THR A 102 -0.94 -13.75 0.09
N GLY A 103 -0.20 -12.90 0.81
CA GLY A 103 0.82 -13.29 1.78
C GLY A 103 0.44 -12.89 3.21
N ALA A 104 1.45 -12.76 4.06
CA ALA A 104 1.24 -12.29 5.43
C ALA A 104 0.99 -10.77 5.47
N SER A 105 0.08 -10.33 6.33
CA SER A 105 -0.02 -8.94 6.77
C SER A 105 0.65 -8.78 8.11
N ASN A 106 1.54 -7.79 8.23
CA ASN A 106 2.11 -7.39 9.51
C ASN A 106 1.42 -6.10 10.00
N LEU A 107 0.73 -6.18 11.14
CA LEU A 107 0.00 -5.08 11.76
C LEU A 107 0.70 -4.65 13.06
N ASN A 108 1.83 -3.93 12.92
CA ASN A 108 2.74 -3.53 14.02
C ASN A 108 2.16 -2.55 15.06
N GLY A 109 0.86 -2.23 15.00
CA GLY A 109 0.13 -1.45 16.00
C GLY A 109 -1.19 -2.10 16.41
N GLY A 110 -1.42 -3.36 16.02
CA GLY A 110 -2.70 -4.04 16.12
C GLY A 110 -3.66 -3.69 14.98
N ALA A 111 -4.87 -4.24 15.08
CA ALA A 111 -5.95 -4.03 14.12
C ALA A 111 -7.14 -3.36 14.81
N ASN A 112 -7.57 -2.21 14.30
CA ASN A 112 -8.89 -1.67 14.63
C ASN A 112 -9.89 -2.09 13.54
N LEU A 113 -10.83 -2.97 13.91
CA LEU A 113 -11.83 -3.52 13.00
C LEU A 113 -13.15 -2.75 13.02
N ASN A 114 -13.20 -1.57 13.64
CA ASN A 114 -14.37 -0.71 13.71
C ASN A 114 -15.63 -1.45 14.21
N ASN A 115 -15.49 -2.17 15.32
CA ASN A 115 -16.56 -2.96 15.96
C ASN A 115 -17.15 -4.09 15.09
N GLN A 116 -16.47 -4.50 14.02
CA GLN A 116 -16.92 -5.60 13.16
C GLN A 116 -16.45 -6.98 13.64
N LYS A 117 -17.16 -8.02 13.19
CA LYS A 117 -16.79 -9.42 13.46
C LYS A 117 -15.62 -9.87 12.59
N ILE A 118 -14.74 -10.69 13.17
CA ILE A 118 -13.81 -11.54 12.42
C ILE A 118 -14.54 -12.84 12.09
N THR A 119 -14.70 -13.15 10.81
CA THR A 119 -15.41 -14.36 10.34
C THR A 119 -14.44 -15.27 9.60
N ASN A 120 -14.84 -16.52 9.37
CA ASN A 120 -14.01 -17.55 8.70
C ASN A 120 -12.65 -17.79 9.38
N LEU A 121 -12.59 -17.56 10.69
CA LEU A 121 -11.41 -17.86 11.50
C LEU A 121 -11.34 -19.37 11.75
N ALA A 122 -10.31 -20.02 11.21
CA ALA A 122 -10.00 -21.41 11.54
C ALA A 122 -9.79 -21.56 13.06
N ALA A 123 -10.04 -22.75 13.61
CA ALA A 123 -9.82 -23.00 15.03
C ALA A 123 -8.33 -22.85 15.35
N GLY A 124 -8.00 -22.02 16.34
CA GLY A 124 -6.63 -21.81 16.78
C GLY A 124 -6.09 -23.01 17.55
N THR A 125 -4.77 -23.18 17.57
CA THR A 125 -4.14 -24.19 18.41
C THR A 125 -4.36 -23.86 19.88
N ILE A 126 -4.75 -24.83 20.71
CA ILE A 126 -4.90 -24.65 22.16
C ILE A 126 -3.73 -25.32 22.87
N SER A 127 -2.77 -24.51 23.32
CA SER A 127 -1.60 -24.94 24.09
C SER A 127 -1.11 -23.79 24.98
N SER A 128 -0.18 -24.07 25.89
CA SER A 128 0.41 -23.05 26.78
C SER A 128 1.27 -22.00 26.07
N THR A 129 1.63 -22.22 24.80
CA THR A 129 2.50 -21.34 24.01
C THR A 129 1.83 -20.78 22.76
N SER A 130 0.54 -21.09 22.53
CA SER A 130 -0.17 -20.65 21.34
C SER A 130 -0.41 -19.14 21.33
N THR A 131 -0.26 -18.54 20.17
CA THR A 131 -0.62 -17.14 19.88
C THR A 131 -1.81 -17.04 18.91
N ASP A 132 -2.46 -18.17 18.62
CA ASP A 132 -3.58 -18.21 17.70
C ASP A 132 -4.83 -17.61 18.34
N ALA A 133 -5.61 -16.88 17.55
CA ALA A 133 -6.94 -16.47 17.98
C ALA A 133 -7.86 -17.70 18.06
N VAL A 134 -8.74 -17.72 19.05
CA VAL A 134 -9.77 -18.76 19.21
C VAL A 134 -11.08 -18.31 18.56
N ASN A 135 -11.81 -19.26 17.97
CA ASN A 135 -13.12 -18.98 17.38
C ASN A 135 -14.26 -19.46 18.29
N GLY A 136 -15.50 -19.14 17.89
CA GLY A 136 -16.69 -19.46 18.69
C GLY A 136 -16.92 -20.95 18.95
N SER A 137 -16.47 -21.83 18.05
CA SER A 137 -16.64 -23.28 18.23
C SER A 137 -15.80 -23.81 19.42
N GLN A 138 -14.61 -23.25 19.61
CA GLN A 138 -13.71 -23.62 20.70
C GLN A 138 -14.23 -23.13 22.05
N LEU A 139 -14.69 -21.87 22.09
CA LEU A 139 -15.33 -21.32 23.29
C LEU A 139 -16.60 -22.10 23.66
N ASN A 140 -17.38 -22.52 22.66
CA ASN A 140 -18.56 -23.36 22.88
C ASN A 140 -18.19 -24.69 23.54
N THR A 141 -17.17 -25.40 23.06
CA THR A 141 -16.69 -26.65 23.69
C THR A 141 -16.31 -26.44 25.16
N THR A 142 -15.58 -25.35 25.47
CA THR A 142 -15.24 -25.00 26.85
C THR A 142 -16.49 -24.77 27.70
N ASN A 143 -17.47 -24.02 27.19
CA ASN A 143 -18.72 -23.74 27.91
C ASN A 143 -19.50 -25.02 28.23
N GLN A 144 -19.54 -25.99 27.31
CA GLN A 144 -20.18 -27.28 27.56
C GLN A 144 -19.51 -28.06 28.70
N ASN A 145 -18.18 -28.02 28.78
CA ASN A 145 -17.42 -28.64 29.87
C ASN A 145 -17.69 -27.95 31.21
N VAL A 146 -17.76 -26.61 31.23
CA VAL A 146 -18.11 -25.82 32.42
C VAL A 146 -19.51 -26.16 32.91
N THR A 147 -20.50 -26.22 32.01
CA THR A 147 -21.87 -26.60 32.38
C THR A 147 -21.91 -28.01 32.98
N THR A 148 -21.19 -28.97 32.39
CA THR A 148 -21.10 -30.33 32.92
C THR A 148 -20.51 -30.34 34.34
N ALA A 149 -19.39 -29.65 34.56
CA ALA A 149 -18.76 -29.56 35.88
C ALA A 149 -19.67 -28.90 36.92
N GLN A 150 -20.39 -27.83 36.55
CA GLN A 150 -21.34 -27.16 37.42
C GLN A 150 -22.49 -28.10 37.83
N ASN A 151 -23.01 -28.88 36.88
CA ASN A 151 -24.03 -29.87 37.17
C ASN A 151 -23.52 -30.93 38.14
N THR A 152 -22.31 -31.47 37.92
CA THR A 152 -21.68 -32.43 38.84
C THR A 152 -21.51 -31.84 40.25
N ALA A 153 -21.05 -30.60 40.36
CA ALA A 153 -20.89 -29.93 41.65
C ALA A 153 -22.22 -29.72 42.37
N ASN A 154 -23.26 -29.28 41.65
CA ASN A 154 -24.61 -29.12 42.21
C ASN A 154 -25.14 -30.45 42.75
N THR A 155 -24.97 -31.55 42.00
CA THR A 155 -25.34 -32.88 42.46
C THR A 155 -24.58 -33.28 43.73
N ALA A 156 -23.27 -33.01 43.80
CA ALA A 156 -22.48 -33.30 45.00
C ALA A 156 -22.97 -32.52 46.22
N VAL A 157 -23.31 -31.23 46.05
CA VAL A 157 -23.89 -30.39 47.12
C VAL A 157 -25.24 -30.95 47.59
N THR A 158 -26.13 -31.32 46.66
CA THR A 158 -27.41 -31.93 47.01
C THR A 158 -27.23 -33.22 47.80
N ASN A 159 -26.30 -34.09 47.36
CA ASN A 159 -26.03 -35.35 48.06
C ASN A 159 -25.43 -35.11 49.45
N ALA A 160 -24.51 -34.15 49.60
CA ALA A 160 -23.93 -33.80 50.89
C ALA A 160 -24.99 -33.24 51.86
N ALA A 161 -25.89 -32.39 51.37
CA ALA A 161 -27.01 -31.88 52.18
C ALA A 161 -27.95 -33.01 52.62
N ALA A 162 -28.26 -33.96 51.74
CA ALA A 162 -29.06 -35.13 52.08
C ALA A 162 -28.37 -36.02 53.14
N ALA A 163 -27.06 -36.23 53.01
CA ALA A 163 -26.27 -36.96 54.00
C ALA A 163 -26.23 -36.25 55.36
N GLN A 164 -26.04 -34.93 55.37
CA GLN A 164 -26.08 -34.12 56.59
C GLN A 164 -27.44 -34.23 57.29
N ASN A 165 -28.55 -34.17 56.54
CA ASN A 165 -29.89 -34.34 57.09
C ASN A 165 -30.08 -35.73 57.70
N THR A 166 -29.64 -36.78 57.00
CA THR A 166 -29.70 -38.16 57.51
C THR A 166 -28.91 -38.31 58.81
N ALA A 167 -27.71 -37.73 58.89
CA ALA A 167 -26.89 -37.73 60.10
C ALA A 167 -27.58 -36.97 61.25
N ASN A 168 -28.16 -35.80 60.99
CA ASN A 168 -28.91 -35.03 61.97
C ASN A 168 -30.11 -35.81 62.54
N THR A 169 -30.85 -36.51 61.68
CA THR A 169 -31.97 -37.38 62.10
C THR A 169 -31.47 -38.54 62.96
N ALA A 170 -30.37 -39.19 62.58
CA ALA A 170 -29.79 -40.29 63.37
C ALA A 170 -29.36 -39.82 64.77
N VAL A 171 -28.74 -38.64 64.88
CA VAL A 171 -28.36 -38.05 66.18
C VAL A 171 -29.58 -37.71 67.04
N THR A 172 -30.66 -37.22 66.42
CA THR A 172 -31.89 -36.85 67.15
C THR A 172 -32.61 -38.08 67.72
N ASN A 173 -32.46 -39.25 67.10
CA ASN A 173 -33.12 -40.49 67.50
C ASN A 173 -32.32 -41.36 68.49
N ALA A 174 -31.08 -40.99 68.80
CA ALA A 174 -30.18 -41.71 69.71
C ALA A 174 -30.34 -41.23 71.16
#